data_AF-A0A8S9M7P1-F1
#
_entry.id   AF-A0A8S9M7P1-F1
#
_cell.length_a   1.000
_cell.length_b   1.000
_cell.length_c   1.000
_cell.angle_alpha   90.00
_cell.angle_beta   90.00
_cell.angle_gamma   90.00
#
_symmetry.space_group_name_H-M   'P 1'
#
loop_
_entity.id
_entity.type
_entity.pdbx_description
1 polymer ?
#
loop_
_entity_poly.entity_id
_entity_poly.type
_entity_poly.pdbx_seq_one_letter_code
_entity_poly.pdbx_strand_id
1 'polypeptide(L)'
;MVQQAMQYIDQTPDIETKIELIKTLNNVSAGKIYVEIERARLTRKLAKIKEEQGQIAEAADLMQEVAVETFGAMAKTEKIAFILEQVRLCLDRQDYVRAQILSRKINPRVFDADTKKDKKKPKEGENIVEEAPADIPTLLELKRIYYELMIRYYSHNNEYLEICRSYKAIYDIPSVKETPEQWIPVLRKICWFLVLAPHDPMQSSLLNATLEDKNLSEIPDFKMLLKQVVTMEVIQWTALWNKYKDEFEKEKSLVGGSLGDKAGEDLKLRIIEHV
;
A
#
# COMPACT_ATOMS: atom_id res chain seq x y z
N MET A 1 -11.59 -31.96 -12.48
CA MET A 1 -10.36 -32.60 -11.93
C MET A 1 -9.50 -31.61 -11.17
N VAL A 2 -8.94 -30.55 -11.80
CA VAL A 2 -8.08 -29.57 -11.11
C VAL A 2 -8.79 -28.88 -9.94
N GLN A 3 -10.02 -28.38 -10.16
CA GLN A 3 -10.83 -27.75 -9.11
C GLN A 3 -11.11 -28.66 -7.91
N GLN A 4 -11.38 -29.96 -8.14
CA GLN A 4 -11.57 -30.93 -7.07
C GLN A 4 -10.25 -31.21 -6.34
N ALA A 5 -9.14 -31.34 -7.07
CA ALA A 5 -7.82 -31.57 -6.49
C ALA A 5 -7.37 -30.41 -5.58
N MET A 6 -7.78 -29.17 -5.88
CA MET A 6 -7.48 -28.00 -5.03
C MET A 6 -8.03 -28.12 -3.61
N GLN A 7 -9.16 -28.83 -3.41
CA GLN A 7 -9.77 -29.01 -2.09
C GLN A 7 -8.93 -29.89 -1.16
N TYR A 8 -8.06 -30.73 -1.72
CA TYR A 8 -7.20 -31.65 -0.97
C TYR A 8 -5.83 -31.03 -0.62
N ILE A 9 -5.48 -29.87 -1.18
CA ILE A 9 -4.17 -29.22 -0.96
C ILE A 9 -3.94 -28.87 0.51
N ASP A 10 -4.99 -28.48 1.21
CA ASP A 10 -4.88 -28.13 2.63
C ASP A 10 -5.05 -29.36 3.55
N GLN A 11 -5.30 -30.55 2.97
CA GLN A 11 -5.43 -31.84 3.66
C GLN A 11 -4.20 -32.74 3.49
N THR A 12 -3.14 -32.24 2.81
CA THR A 12 -1.92 -33.01 2.58
C THR A 12 -1.16 -33.25 3.90
N PRO A 13 -0.54 -34.41 4.08
CA PRO A 13 0.08 -34.80 5.35
C PRO A 13 1.33 -33.98 5.69
N ASP A 14 2.07 -33.51 4.68
CA ASP A 14 3.33 -32.78 4.84
C ASP A 14 3.52 -31.70 3.76
N ILE A 15 4.49 -30.81 4.01
CA ILE A 15 4.79 -29.66 3.15
C ILE A 15 5.37 -30.10 1.79
N GLU A 16 6.13 -31.19 1.73
CA GLU A 16 6.74 -31.67 0.48
C GLU A 16 5.67 -32.20 -0.46
N THR A 17 4.76 -33.05 0.05
CA THR A 17 3.59 -33.54 -0.69
C THR A 17 2.71 -32.39 -1.15
N LYS A 18 2.54 -31.35 -0.31
CA LYS A 18 1.79 -30.14 -0.68
C LYS A 18 2.43 -29.44 -1.88
N ILE A 19 3.74 -29.25 -1.87
CA ILE A 19 4.48 -28.61 -2.95
C ILE A 19 4.40 -29.45 -4.23
N GLU A 20 4.57 -30.77 -4.14
CA GLU A 20 4.51 -31.68 -5.29
C GLU A 20 3.12 -31.68 -5.94
N LEU A 21 2.06 -31.72 -5.14
CA LEU A 21 0.69 -31.62 -5.63
C LEU A 21 0.45 -30.27 -6.34
N ILE A 22 0.88 -29.15 -5.75
CA ILE A 22 0.73 -27.82 -6.37
C ILE A 22 1.50 -27.75 -7.71
N LYS A 23 2.74 -28.24 -7.76
CA LYS A 23 3.54 -28.29 -9.00
C LYS A 23 2.85 -29.13 -10.08
N THR A 24 2.33 -30.30 -9.71
CA THR A 24 1.62 -31.18 -10.63
C THR A 24 0.37 -30.51 -11.19
N LEU A 25 -0.43 -29.87 -10.35
CA LEU A 25 -1.63 -29.14 -10.78
C LEU A 25 -1.29 -27.95 -11.66
N ASN A 26 -0.25 -27.18 -11.32
CA ASN A 26 0.26 -26.10 -12.16
C ASN A 26 0.65 -26.60 -13.55
N ASN A 27 1.40 -27.70 -13.65
CA ASN A 27 1.79 -28.30 -14.93
C ASN A 27 0.57 -28.77 -15.74
N VAL A 28 -0.40 -29.41 -15.10
CA VAL A 28 -1.62 -29.89 -15.78
C VAL A 28 -2.53 -28.74 -16.24
N SER A 29 -2.48 -27.60 -15.55
CA SER A 29 -3.20 -26.36 -15.92
C SER A 29 -2.49 -25.49 -16.97
N ALA A 30 -1.21 -25.77 -17.26
CA ALA A 30 -0.42 -24.95 -18.18
C ALA A 30 -1.04 -24.93 -19.59
N GLY A 31 -1.19 -23.73 -20.16
CA GLY A 31 -1.76 -23.54 -21.50
C GLY A 31 -3.28 -23.72 -21.62
N LYS A 32 -4.00 -23.93 -20.51
CA LYS A 32 -5.45 -24.13 -20.51
C LYS A 32 -6.18 -22.90 -19.99
N ILE A 33 -6.85 -22.19 -20.90
CA ILE A 33 -7.58 -20.93 -20.61
C ILE A 33 -8.64 -21.12 -19.52
N TYR A 34 -9.33 -22.27 -19.52
CA TYR A 34 -10.43 -22.57 -18.58
C TYR A 34 -9.99 -22.91 -17.15
N VAL A 35 -8.68 -22.99 -16.85
CA VAL A 35 -8.16 -23.21 -15.48
C VAL A 35 -7.07 -22.20 -15.08
N GLU A 36 -7.06 -21.03 -15.74
CA GLU A 36 -6.06 -19.99 -15.50
C GLU A 36 -6.19 -19.36 -14.10
N ILE A 37 -7.41 -19.25 -13.58
CA ILE A 37 -7.70 -18.72 -12.24
C ILE A 37 -7.18 -19.68 -11.17
N GLU A 38 -7.44 -20.97 -11.33
CA GLU A 38 -6.95 -22.03 -10.45
C GLU A 38 -5.43 -22.05 -10.43
N ARG A 39 -4.80 -21.94 -11.61
CA ARG A 39 -3.33 -21.84 -11.72
C ARG A 39 -2.80 -20.62 -10.97
N ALA A 40 -3.46 -19.47 -11.07
CA ALA A 40 -3.06 -18.28 -10.32
C ALA A 40 -3.13 -18.51 -8.80
N ARG A 41 -4.25 -19.06 -8.31
CA ARG A 41 -4.45 -19.39 -6.89
C ARG A 41 -3.42 -20.40 -6.38
N LEU A 42 -3.10 -21.43 -7.17
CA LEU A 42 -2.04 -22.40 -6.89
C LEU A 42 -0.66 -21.75 -6.81
N THR A 43 -0.36 -20.86 -7.76
CA THR A 43 0.90 -20.10 -7.79
C THR A 43 1.05 -19.22 -6.56
N ARG A 44 -0.02 -18.53 -6.14
CA ARG A 44 -0.05 -17.75 -4.88
C ARG A 44 0.23 -18.63 -3.66
N LYS A 45 -0.39 -19.81 -3.57
CA LYS A 45 -0.11 -20.77 -2.48
C LYS A 45 1.35 -21.24 -2.49
N LEU A 46 1.92 -21.54 -3.66
CA LEU A 46 3.32 -21.95 -3.77
C LEU A 46 4.29 -20.83 -3.39
N ALA A 47 4.03 -19.60 -3.86
CA ALA A 47 4.84 -18.44 -3.53
C ALA A 47 4.85 -18.16 -2.02
N LYS A 48 3.71 -18.32 -1.35
CA LYS A 48 3.63 -18.20 0.11
C LYS A 48 4.49 -19.24 0.84
N ILE A 49 4.45 -20.51 0.40
CA ILE A 49 5.32 -21.56 0.98
C ILE A 49 6.80 -21.21 0.79
N LYS A 50 7.16 -20.71 -0.40
CA LYS A 50 8.54 -20.29 -0.71
C LYS A 50 8.99 -19.12 0.13
N GLU A 51 8.12 -18.15 0.35
CA GLU A 51 8.38 -17.04 1.25
C GLU A 51 8.56 -17.50 2.71
N GLU A 52 7.71 -18.40 3.20
CA GLU A 52 7.84 -18.99 4.55
C GLU A 52 9.17 -19.75 4.73
N GLN A 53 9.76 -20.23 3.62
CA GLN A 53 11.09 -20.85 3.58
C GLN A 53 12.24 -19.82 3.44
N GLY A 54 11.94 -18.52 3.44
CA GLY A 54 12.91 -17.44 3.25
C GLY A 54 13.32 -17.20 1.79
N GLN A 55 12.70 -17.90 0.83
CA GLN A 55 13.03 -17.83 -0.60
C GLN A 55 12.21 -16.73 -1.30
N ILE A 56 12.35 -15.48 -0.82
CA ILE A 56 11.59 -14.32 -1.32
C ILE A 56 11.80 -14.10 -2.82
N ALA A 57 13.03 -14.29 -3.32
CA ALA A 57 13.33 -14.10 -4.74
C ALA A 57 12.54 -15.08 -5.63
N GLU A 58 12.52 -16.37 -5.26
CA GLU A 58 11.75 -17.39 -5.98
C GLU A 58 10.24 -17.13 -5.88
N ALA A 59 9.75 -16.72 -4.71
CA ALA A 59 8.34 -16.35 -4.53
C ALA A 59 7.94 -15.18 -5.45
N ALA A 60 8.79 -14.16 -5.54
CA ALA A 60 8.58 -13.00 -6.41
C ALA A 60 8.56 -13.38 -7.89
N ASP A 61 9.48 -14.25 -8.33
CA ASP A 61 9.54 -14.70 -9.72
C ASP A 61 8.31 -15.54 -10.10
N LEU A 62 7.92 -16.49 -9.25
CA LEU A 62 6.71 -17.30 -9.44
C LEU A 62 5.46 -16.43 -9.59
N MET A 63 5.28 -15.45 -8.71
CA MET A 63 4.12 -14.56 -8.76
C MET A 63 4.10 -13.71 -10.02
N GLN A 64 5.26 -13.28 -10.52
CA GLN A 64 5.36 -12.42 -11.71
C GLN A 64 5.07 -13.12 -13.03
N GLU A 65 5.18 -14.46 -13.09
CA GLU A 65 4.80 -15.23 -14.28
C GLU A 65 3.30 -15.18 -14.58
N VAL A 66 2.47 -14.82 -13.59
CA VAL A 66 1.00 -14.80 -13.70
C VAL A 66 0.51 -13.36 -13.88
N ALA A 67 0.05 -13.04 -15.09
CA ALA A 67 -0.54 -11.75 -15.43
C ALA A 67 -2.07 -11.75 -15.18
N VAL A 68 -2.48 -11.71 -13.91
CA VAL A 68 -3.90 -11.77 -13.53
C VAL A 68 -4.79 -10.67 -14.12
N GLU A 69 -4.18 -9.56 -14.57
CA GLU A 69 -4.90 -8.48 -15.25
C GLU A 69 -5.56 -8.92 -16.56
N THR A 70 -5.08 -10.01 -17.19
CA THR A 70 -5.65 -10.54 -18.44
C THR A 70 -6.84 -11.47 -18.22
N PHE A 71 -7.07 -11.95 -16.98
CA PHE A 71 -8.09 -12.96 -16.69
C PHE A 71 -9.48 -12.33 -16.59
N GLY A 72 -10.25 -12.37 -17.68
CA GLY A 72 -11.57 -11.72 -17.75
C GLY A 72 -12.54 -12.15 -16.65
N ALA A 73 -12.51 -13.43 -16.26
CA ALA A 73 -13.44 -14.03 -15.29
C ALA A 73 -12.98 -13.89 -13.82
N MET A 74 -11.76 -13.43 -13.53
CA MET A 74 -11.30 -13.30 -12.14
C MET A 74 -11.90 -12.06 -11.47
N ALA A 75 -12.30 -12.19 -10.20
CA ALA A 75 -12.84 -11.10 -9.40
C ALA A 75 -11.87 -9.90 -9.36
N LYS A 76 -12.45 -8.69 -9.42
CA LYS A 76 -11.68 -7.44 -9.41
C LYS A 76 -10.81 -7.29 -8.15
N THR A 77 -11.36 -7.60 -6.97
CA THR A 77 -10.61 -7.54 -5.69
C THR A 77 -9.50 -8.59 -5.65
N GLU A 78 -9.75 -9.79 -6.20
CA GLU A 78 -8.74 -10.85 -6.29
C GLU A 78 -7.56 -10.44 -7.18
N LYS A 79 -7.83 -9.83 -8.35
CA LYS A 79 -6.78 -9.27 -9.23
C LYS A 79 -5.93 -8.22 -8.51
N ILE A 80 -6.58 -7.27 -7.83
CA ILE A 80 -5.89 -6.22 -7.09
C ILE A 80 -5.02 -6.83 -6.00
N ALA A 81 -5.58 -7.74 -5.18
CA ALA A 81 -4.84 -8.42 -4.13
C ALA A 81 -3.60 -9.15 -4.68
N PHE A 82 -3.74 -9.85 -5.81
CA PHE A 82 -2.64 -10.55 -6.44
C PHE A 82 -1.53 -9.60 -6.94
N ILE A 83 -1.90 -8.48 -7.57
CA ILE A 83 -0.92 -7.47 -8.02
C ILE A 83 -0.23 -6.80 -6.83
N LEU A 84 -0.97 -6.50 -5.76
CA LEU A 84 -0.38 -5.95 -4.53
C LEU A 84 0.63 -6.92 -3.90
N GLU A 85 0.34 -8.22 -3.93
CA GLU A 85 1.27 -9.24 -3.47
C GLU A 85 2.55 -9.30 -4.33
N GLN A 86 2.42 -9.16 -5.66
CA GLN A 86 3.58 -9.03 -6.55
C GLN A 86 4.42 -7.78 -6.21
N VAL A 87 3.77 -6.63 -5.96
CA VAL A 87 4.44 -5.40 -5.55
C VAL A 87 5.18 -5.60 -4.22
N ARG A 88 4.53 -6.20 -3.23
CA ARG A 88 5.11 -6.47 -1.90
C ARG A 88 6.37 -7.32 -2.01
N LEU A 89 6.31 -8.45 -2.72
CA LEU A 89 7.46 -9.33 -2.92
C LEU A 89 8.61 -8.64 -3.67
N CYS A 90 8.31 -7.77 -4.64
CA CYS A 90 9.32 -6.95 -5.30
C CYS A 90 9.98 -5.97 -4.33
N LEU A 91 9.22 -5.32 -3.45
CA LEU A 91 9.76 -4.43 -2.42
C LEU A 91 10.60 -5.19 -1.38
N ASP A 92 10.20 -6.41 -1.01
CA ASP A 92 10.99 -7.29 -0.14
C ASP A 92 12.32 -7.72 -0.79
N ARG A 93 12.32 -7.90 -2.11
CA ARG A 93 13.52 -8.14 -2.92
C ARG A 93 14.33 -6.87 -3.24
N GLN A 94 13.92 -5.71 -2.76
CA GLN A 94 14.52 -4.39 -3.10
C GLN A 94 14.51 -4.08 -4.61
N ASP A 95 13.55 -4.65 -5.34
CA ASP A 95 13.35 -4.45 -6.76
C ASP A 95 12.33 -3.34 -7.02
N TYR A 96 12.75 -2.12 -6.74
CA TYR A 96 11.89 -0.93 -6.79
C TYR A 96 11.39 -0.64 -8.21
N VAL A 97 12.19 -0.90 -9.24
CA VAL A 97 11.78 -0.70 -10.65
C VAL A 97 10.60 -1.60 -10.99
N ARG A 98 10.67 -2.91 -10.68
CA ARG A 98 9.56 -3.82 -10.92
C ARG A 98 8.35 -3.50 -10.04
N ALA A 99 8.58 -3.16 -8.77
CA ALA A 99 7.50 -2.73 -7.87
C ALA A 99 6.71 -1.54 -8.44
N GLN A 100 7.38 -0.54 -9.02
CA GLN A 100 6.74 0.61 -9.64
C GLN A 100 5.95 0.24 -10.91
N ILE A 101 6.49 -0.66 -11.75
CA ILE A 101 5.81 -1.12 -12.96
C ILE A 101 4.52 -1.86 -12.59
N LEU A 102 4.58 -2.73 -11.58
CA LEU A 102 3.44 -3.50 -11.12
C LEU A 102 2.39 -2.62 -10.43
N SER A 103 2.80 -1.67 -9.60
CA SER A 103 1.84 -0.78 -8.91
C SER A 103 1.04 0.09 -9.88
N ARG A 104 1.63 0.48 -11.02
CA ARG A 104 0.93 1.20 -12.10
C ARG A 104 -0.13 0.39 -12.84
N LYS A 105 -0.13 -0.95 -12.71
CA LYS A 105 -1.22 -1.79 -13.24
C LYS A 105 -2.52 -1.58 -12.46
N ILE A 106 -2.45 -1.06 -11.24
CA ILE A 106 -3.61 -0.68 -10.44
C ILE A 106 -3.88 0.80 -10.65
N ASN A 107 -5.04 1.14 -11.20
CA ASN A 107 -5.48 2.53 -11.30
C ASN A 107 -6.05 2.98 -9.95
N PRO A 108 -5.51 3.99 -9.24
CA PRO A 108 -5.99 4.41 -7.92
C PRO A 108 -7.48 4.78 -7.87
N ARG A 109 -8.05 5.27 -8.97
CA ARG A 109 -9.50 5.57 -9.07
C ARG A 109 -10.38 4.34 -8.87
N VAL A 110 -9.82 3.14 -9.00
CA VAL A 110 -10.50 1.88 -8.75
C VAL A 110 -11.02 1.78 -7.33
N PHE A 111 -10.37 2.45 -6.38
CA PHE A 111 -10.69 2.43 -4.96
C PHE A 111 -11.74 3.46 -4.54
N ASP A 112 -12.03 4.44 -5.40
CA ASP A 112 -13.05 5.48 -5.15
C ASP A 112 -14.40 5.14 -5.80
N ALA A 113 -14.46 4.04 -6.54
CA ALA A 113 -15.69 3.57 -7.15
C ALA A 113 -16.69 3.16 -6.06
N ASP A 114 -17.81 3.88 -5.98
CA ASP A 114 -18.94 3.57 -5.09
C ASP A 114 -19.33 2.09 -5.23
N THR A 115 -19.16 1.32 -4.16
CA THR A 115 -19.68 -0.06 -4.01
C THR A 115 -21.20 -0.14 -4.23
N LYS A 116 -21.90 1.00 -4.26
CA LYS A 116 -23.33 1.11 -4.57
C LYS A 116 -23.65 0.92 -6.07
N LYS A 117 -22.71 1.15 -7.00
CA LYS A 117 -22.98 0.98 -8.44
C LYS A 117 -22.83 -0.46 -8.93
N ASP A 118 -22.09 -1.30 -8.22
CA ASP A 118 -21.89 -2.72 -8.55
C ASP A 118 -23.08 -3.63 -8.17
N LYS A 119 -24.12 -3.10 -7.50
CA LYS A 119 -25.42 -3.78 -7.33
C LYS A 119 -26.37 -3.60 -8.53
N LYS A 120 -25.88 -3.19 -9.69
CA LYS A 120 -26.68 -3.29 -10.93
C LYS A 120 -26.66 -4.74 -11.38
N LYS A 121 -27.86 -5.35 -11.47
CA LYS A 121 -28.11 -6.70 -11.98
C LYS A 121 -27.22 -6.98 -13.21
N PRO A 122 -26.60 -8.17 -13.32
CA PRO A 122 -25.82 -8.54 -14.49
C PRO A 122 -26.69 -8.35 -15.74
N LYS A 123 -26.20 -7.56 -16.68
CA LYS A 123 -26.82 -7.46 -18.01
C LYS A 123 -26.56 -8.78 -18.73
N GLU A 124 -27.61 -9.32 -19.37
CA GLU A 124 -27.51 -10.55 -20.17
C GLU A 124 -26.36 -10.44 -21.18
N GLY A 125 -25.31 -11.25 -20.98
CA GLY A 125 -24.11 -11.28 -21.83
C GLY A 125 -22.78 -11.04 -21.11
N GLU A 126 -22.75 -10.70 -19.81
CA GLU A 126 -21.51 -10.61 -19.05
C GLU A 126 -20.90 -12.00 -18.81
N ASN A 127 -19.61 -12.16 -19.14
CA ASN A 127 -18.81 -13.34 -18.77
C ASN A 127 -19.00 -13.62 -17.28
N ILE A 128 -19.18 -14.89 -16.92
CA ILE A 128 -19.32 -15.31 -15.51
C ILE A 128 -18.04 -14.92 -14.78
N VAL A 129 -18.11 -13.89 -13.93
CA VAL A 129 -17.01 -13.49 -13.05
C VAL A 129 -17.09 -14.36 -11.81
N GLU A 130 -16.01 -15.07 -11.49
CA GLU A 130 -15.90 -15.82 -10.24
C GLU A 130 -15.97 -14.87 -9.05
N GLU A 131 -16.63 -15.31 -7.97
CA GLU A 131 -16.60 -14.58 -6.71
C GLU A 131 -15.19 -14.62 -6.12
N ALA A 132 -14.78 -13.52 -5.50
CA ALA A 132 -13.51 -13.48 -4.80
C ALA A 132 -13.55 -14.46 -3.61
N PRO A 133 -12.48 -15.25 -3.40
CA PRO A 133 -12.35 -16.08 -2.21
C PRO A 133 -12.51 -15.27 -0.92
N ALA A 134 -13.03 -15.90 0.14
CA ALA A 134 -13.32 -15.24 1.42
C ALA A 134 -12.08 -14.68 2.14
N ASP A 135 -10.88 -15.14 1.78
CA ASP A 135 -9.60 -14.62 2.30
C ASP A 135 -9.14 -13.33 1.59
N ILE A 136 -9.79 -12.93 0.49
CA ILE A 136 -9.44 -11.71 -0.24
C ILE A 136 -9.97 -10.49 0.52
N PRO A 137 -9.11 -9.51 0.86
CA PRO A 137 -9.55 -8.30 1.54
C PRO A 137 -10.57 -7.50 0.74
N THR A 138 -11.38 -6.72 1.44
CA THR A 138 -12.33 -5.78 0.84
C THR A 138 -11.61 -4.69 0.05
N LEU A 139 -12.32 -4.01 -0.86
CA LEU A 139 -11.74 -2.96 -1.68
C LEU A 139 -11.11 -1.82 -0.85
N LEU A 140 -11.67 -1.50 0.32
CA LEU A 140 -11.13 -0.47 1.21
C LEU A 140 -9.86 -0.94 1.94
N GLU A 141 -9.80 -2.21 2.33
CA GLU A 141 -8.57 -2.81 2.89
C GLU A 141 -7.47 -2.87 1.84
N LEU A 142 -7.81 -3.25 0.60
CA LEU A 142 -6.87 -3.21 -0.53
C LEU A 142 -6.39 -1.79 -0.85
N LYS A 143 -7.26 -0.77 -0.71
CA LYS A 143 -6.86 0.65 -0.82
C LYS A 143 -5.78 0.98 0.22
N ARG A 144 -6.00 0.57 1.47
CA ARG A 144 -5.03 0.78 2.56
C ARG A 144 -3.70 0.09 2.27
N ILE A 145 -3.73 -1.20 1.93
CA ILE A 145 -2.53 -2.00 1.60
C ILE A 145 -1.77 -1.37 0.43
N TYR A 146 -2.47 -0.93 -0.63
CA TYR A 146 -1.85 -0.24 -1.75
C TYR A 146 -1.02 0.97 -1.29
N TYR A 147 -1.63 1.88 -0.52
CA TYR A 147 -0.92 3.09 -0.09
C TYR A 147 0.18 2.81 0.94
N GLU A 148 0.05 1.78 1.79
CA GLU A 148 1.14 1.33 2.67
C GLU A 148 2.35 0.83 1.89
N LEU A 149 2.14 0.06 0.80
CA LEU A 149 3.21 -0.36 -0.10
C LEU A 149 3.81 0.82 -0.86
N MET A 150 2.99 1.78 -1.29
CA MET A 150 3.48 3.00 -1.95
C MET A 150 4.31 3.88 -1.01
N ILE A 151 3.93 4.00 0.27
CA ILE A 151 4.76 4.67 1.28
C ILE A 151 6.12 3.99 1.36
N ARG A 152 6.15 2.66 1.49
CA ARG A 152 7.41 1.91 1.53
C ARG A 152 8.28 2.14 0.28
N TYR A 153 7.65 2.18 -0.90
CA TYR A 153 8.34 2.47 -2.15
C TYR A 153 8.94 3.88 -2.16
N TYR A 154 8.14 4.92 -1.87
CA TYR A 154 8.58 6.32 -1.92
C TYR A 154 9.58 6.66 -0.81
N SER A 155 9.52 5.99 0.34
CA SER A 155 10.49 6.14 1.44
C SER A 155 11.91 5.75 1.03
N HIS A 156 12.10 4.82 0.09
CA HIS A 156 13.44 4.48 -0.41
C HIS A 156 14.13 5.67 -1.09
N ASN A 157 13.37 6.49 -1.82
CA ASN A 157 13.87 7.65 -2.55
C ASN A 157 13.71 8.98 -1.79
N ASN A 158 13.12 8.94 -0.57
CA ASN A 158 12.74 10.13 0.19
C ASN A 158 11.80 11.08 -0.59
N GLU A 159 10.86 10.50 -1.36
CA GLU A 159 9.85 11.27 -2.10
C GLU A 159 8.73 11.74 -1.14
N TYR A 160 9.06 12.65 -0.22
CA TYR A 160 8.20 13.06 0.91
C TYR A 160 6.80 13.53 0.51
N LEU A 161 6.67 14.23 -0.61
CA LEU A 161 5.37 14.71 -1.10
C LEU A 161 4.44 13.55 -1.51
N GLU A 162 5.00 12.51 -2.14
CA GLU A 162 4.25 11.32 -2.55
C GLU A 162 3.93 10.41 -1.35
N ILE A 163 4.84 10.35 -0.35
CA ILE A 163 4.56 9.73 0.95
C ILE A 163 3.39 10.44 1.63
N CYS A 164 3.42 11.78 1.70
CA CYS A 164 2.33 12.59 2.26
C CYS A 164 1.00 12.30 1.55
N ARG A 165 0.97 12.31 0.21
CA ARG A 165 -0.23 11.99 -0.58
C ARG A 165 -0.78 10.61 -0.27
N SER A 166 0.11 9.63 -0.11
CA SER A 166 -0.27 8.26 0.25
C SER A 166 -0.91 8.20 1.65
N TYR A 167 -0.34 8.90 2.63
CA TYR A 167 -0.97 9.01 3.96
C TYR A 167 -2.30 9.77 3.91
N LYS A 168 -2.44 10.83 3.11
CA LYS A 168 -3.75 11.51 2.93
C LYS A 168 -4.80 10.55 2.37
N ALA A 169 -4.43 9.71 1.41
CA ALA A 169 -5.35 8.73 0.84
C ALA A 169 -5.76 7.64 1.85
N ILE A 170 -4.89 7.29 2.80
CA ILE A 170 -5.23 6.42 3.95
C ILE A 170 -6.14 7.16 4.93
N TYR A 171 -5.86 8.42 5.23
CA TYR A 171 -6.65 9.25 6.13
C TYR A 171 -8.10 9.45 5.65
N ASP A 172 -8.31 9.52 4.33
CA ASP A 172 -9.64 9.65 3.73
C ASP A 172 -10.46 8.34 3.73
N ILE A 173 -9.89 7.22 4.20
CA ILE A 173 -10.63 5.97 4.36
C ILE A 173 -11.63 6.12 5.53
N PRO A 174 -12.93 5.82 5.34
CA PRO A 174 -13.95 6.04 6.37
C PRO A 174 -13.63 5.40 7.73
N SER A 175 -13.19 4.14 7.74
CA SER A 175 -12.86 3.42 8.98
C SER A 175 -11.71 4.04 9.77
N VAL A 176 -10.75 4.65 9.07
CA VAL A 176 -9.63 5.37 9.69
C VAL A 176 -10.12 6.70 10.26
N LYS A 177 -10.85 7.48 9.46
CA LYS A 177 -11.31 8.83 9.80
C LYS A 177 -12.28 8.87 10.98
N GLU A 178 -13.03 7.80 11.20
CA GLU A 178 -13.98 7.67 12.32
C GLU A 178 -13.29 7.36 13.66
N THR A 179 -12.06 6.84 13.65
CA THR A 179 -11.38 6.34 14.86
C THR A 179 -10.15 7.20 15.23
N PRO A 180 -10.19 7.98 16.33
CA PRO A 180 -9.06 8.81 16.77
C PRO A 180 -7.72 8.09 16.86
N GLU A 181 -7.73 6.87 17.38
CA GLU A 181 -6.53 6.03 17.52
C GLU A 181 -5.87 5.69 16.17
N GLN A 182 -6.64 5.68 15.09
CA GLN A 182 -6.15 5.39 13.74
C GLN A 182 -5.78 6.64 12.97
N TRP A 183 -6.61 7.69 13.00
CA TRP A 183 -6.35 8.88 12.19
C TRP A 183 -5.31 9.81 12.81
N ILE A 184 -5.16 9.89 14.14
CA ILE A 184 -4.15 10.74 14.79
C ILE A 184 -2.73 10.41 14.31
N PRO A 185 -2.25 9.15 14.37
CA PRO A 185 -0.90 8.84 13.91
C PRO A 185 -0.75 9.12 12.41
N VAL A 186 -1.78 8.86 11.59
CA VAL A 186 -1.76 9.17 10.15
C VAL A 186 -1.65 10.68 9.90
N LEU A 187 -2.42 11.49 10.62
CA LEU A 187 -2.40 12.95 10.47
C LEU A 187 -1.06 13.54 10.93
N ARG A 188 -0.45 13.00 11.98
CA ARG A 188 0.91 13.35 12.39
C ARG A 188 1.92 13.09 11.27
N LYS A 189 1.85 11.92 10.61
CA LYS A 189 2.71 11.61 9.44
C LYS A 189 2.50 12.61 8.31
N ILE A 190 1.25 12.94 7.97
CA ILE A 190 0.93 13.95 6.96
C ILE A 190 1.62 15.27 7.29
N CYS A 191 1.51 15.74 8.54
CA CYS A 191 2.16 16.98 8.97
C CYS A 191 3.69 16.91 8.83
N TRP A 192 4.31 15.83 9.29
CA TRP A 192 5.77 15.67 9.18
C TRP A 192 6.25 15.67 7.74
N PHE A 193 5.63 14.86 6.87
CA PHE A 193 6.06 14.75 5.48
C PHE A 193 5.79 16.02 4.66
N LEU A 194 4.80 16.84 5.04
CA LEU A 194 4.62 18.18 4.45
C LEU A 194 5.76 19.13 4.79
N VAL A 195 6.30 19.08 6.01
CA VAL A 195 7.41 19.94 6.43
C VAL A 195 8.74 19.45 5.87
N LEU A 196 8.89 18.14 5.66
CA LEU A 196 10.07 17.53 5.03
C LEU A 196 10.12 17.75 3.50
N ALA A 197 8.96 17.88 2.86
CA ALA A 197 8.88 18.08 1.42
C ALA A 197 9.51 19.43 1.00
N PRO A 198 10.18 19.49 -0.17
CA PRO A 198 10.64 20.75 -0.75
C PRO A 198 9.52 21.77 -0.90
N HIS A 199 9.86 23.05 -0.79
CA HIS A 199 8.93 24.15 -1.03
C HIS A 199 8.59 24.25 -2.51
N ASP A 200 7.43 23.71 -2.89
CA ASP A 200 6.88 23.83 -4.22
C ASP A 200 5.38 24.22 -4.15
N PRO A 201 4.76 24.64 -5.28
CA PRO A 201 3.35 25.01 -5.28
C PRO A 201 2.41 23.89 -4.82
N MET A 202 2.80 22.62 -5.02
CA MET A 202 1.99 21.46 -4.64
C MET A 202 2.02 21.23 -3.13
N GLN A 203 3.21 21.32 -2.52
CA GLN A 203 3.44 21.28 -1.08
C GLN A 203 2.64 22.39 -0.41
N SER A 204 2.72 23.62 -0.92
CA SER A 204 1.97 24.76 -0.38
C SER A 204 0.45 24.54 -0.47
N SER A 205 -0.05 24.00 -1.59
CA SER A 205 -1.46 23.66 -1.75
C SER A 205 -1.91 22.60 -0.73
N LEU A 206 -1.14 21.51 -0.59
CA LEU A 206 -1.46 20.44 0.36
C LEU A 206 -1.36 20.90 1.82
N LEU A 207 -0.39 21.77 2.13
CA LEU A 207 -0.22 22.34 3.47
C LEU A 207 -1.45 23.18 3.83
N ASN A 208 -1.86 24.12 2.98
CA ASN A 208 -3.04 24.95 3.22
C ASN A 208 -4.31 24.09 3.35
N ALA A 209 -4.49 23.10 2.49
CA ALA A 209 -5.61 22.17 2.60
C ALA A 209 -5.58 21.35 3.91
N THR A 210 -4.40 21.04 4.44
CA THR A 210 -4.26 20.33 5.72
C THR A 210 -4.56 21.26 6.90
N LEU A 211 -4.18 22.54 6.83
CA LEU A 211 -4.49 23.54 7.87
C LEU A 211 -5.99 23.80 8.05
N GLU A 212 -6.79 23.57 7.02
CA GLU A 212 -8.25 23.65 7.07
C GLU A 212 -8.90 22.43 7.76
N ASP A 213 -8.15 21.34 7.99
CA ASP A 213 -8.67 20.15 8.66
C ASP A 213 -8.98 20.44 10.14
N LYS A 214 -10.23 20.20 10.53
CA LYS A 214 -10.72 20.41 11.90
C LYS A 214 -9.99 19.50 12.89
N ASN A 215 -9.62 18.29 12.48
CA ASN A 215 -8.97 17.30 13.34
C ASN A 215 -7.57 17.75 13.81
N LEU A 216 -6.96 18.76 13.17
CA LEU A 216 -5.74 19.39 13.67
C LEU A 216 -5.91 20.06 15.05
N SER A 217 -7.14 20.31 15.52
CA SER A 217 -7.35 20.81 16.89
C SER A 217 -6.89 19.83 17.96
N GLU A 218 -6.93 18.52 17.68
CA GLU A 218 -6.52 17.48 18.63
C GLU A 218 -4.98 17.33 18.70
N ILE A 219 -4.26 17.86 17.71
CA ILE A 219 -2.79 17.87 17.67
C ILE A 219 -2.25 19.30 17.54
N PRO A 220 -2.46 20.16 18.56
CA PRO A 220 -2.19 21.60 18.48
C PRO A 220 -0.73 21.95 18.18
N ASP A 221 0.23 21.16 18.66
CA ASP A 221 1.65 21.36 18.36
C ASP A 221 1.96 21.19 16.86
N PHE A 222 1.31 20.24 16.19
CA PHE A 222 1.48 20.03 14.74
C PHE A 222 0.78 21.12 13.93
N LYS A 223 -0.39 21.59 14.38
CA LYS A 223 -1.04 22.75 13.79
C LYS A 223 -0.15 24.00 13.86
N MET A 224 0.53 24.20 14.99
CA MET A 224 1.47 25.31 15.16
C MET A 224 2.68 25.16 14.24
N LEU A 225 3.23 23.94 14.11
CA LEU A 225 4.34 23.63 13.21
C LEU A 225 3.99 23.99 11.75
N LEU A 226 2.85 23.52 11.26
CA LEU A 226 2.40 23.82 9.91
C LEU A 226 2.20 25.32 9.68
N LYS A 227 1.64 26.03 10.67
CA LYS A 227 1.48 27.49 10.58
C LYS A 227 2.80 28.23 10.47
N GLN A 228 3.81 27.84 11.28
CA GLN A 228 5.14 28.44 11.23
C GLN A 228 5.78 28.30 9.83
N VAL A 229 5.58 27.15 9.20
CA VAL A 229 6.11 26.86 7.84
C VAL A 229 5.32 27.58 6.74
N VAL A 230 4.07 28.00 6.98
CA VAL A 230 3.33 28.83 6.02
C VAL A 230 3.64 30.31 6.16
N THR A 231 3.86 30.78 7.38
CA THR A 231 4.23 32.17 7.63
C THR A 231 5.62 32.45 7.08
N MET A 232 5.80 33.55 6.34
CA MET A 232 7.11 34.04 5.85
C MET A 232 7.98 34.62 6.98
N GLU A 233 7.89 34.06 8.18
CA GLU A 233 8.68 34.44 9.35
C GLU A 233 9.92 33.57 9.44
N VAL A 234 11.05 34.16 9.83
CA VAL A 234 12.31 33.44 10.01
C VAL A 234 12.17 32.43 11.15
N ILE A 235 12.31 31.14 10.82
CA ILE A 235 12.27 30.06 11.79
C ILE A 235 13.68 29.79 12.32
N GLN A 236 13.87 29.94 13.64
CA GLN A 236 15.12 29.53 14.29
C GLN A 236 15.17 28.01 14.47
N TRP A 237 16.05 27.35 13.71
CA TRP A 237 16.23 25.89 13.75
C TRP A 237 16.39 25.33 15.17
N THR A 238 17.24 25.96 16.00
CA THR A 238 17.53 25.47 17.36
C THR A 238 16.30 25.49 18.26
N ALA A 239 15.47 26.53 18.17
CA ALA A 239 14.22 26.65 18.92
C ALA A 239 13.19 25.62 18.45
N LEU A 240 13.04 25.46 17.14
CA LEU A 240 12.13 24.48 16.55
C LEU A 240 12.55 23.05 16.91
N TRP A 241 13.83 22.71 16.71
CA TRP A 241 14.33 21.38 17.00
C TRP A 241 14.19 21.02 18.48
N ASN A 242 14.51 21.93 19.40
CA ASN A 242 14.36 21.68 20.83
C ASN A 242 12.89 21.43 21.24
N LYS A 243 11.93 22.07 20.55
CA LYS A 243 10.50 21.86 20.81
C LYS A 243 10.01 20.51 20.27
N TYR A 244 10.45 20.10 19.07
CA TYR A 244 9.85 18.97 18.36
C TYR A 244 10.69 17.68 18.32
N LYS A 245 11.95 17.69 18.77
CA LYS A 245 12.83 16.50 18.75
C LYS A 245 12.20 15.28 19.42
N ASP A 246 11.49 15.46 20.53
CA ASP A 246 10.91 14.34 21.28
C ASP A 246 9.70 13.77 20.51
N GLU A 247 8.92 14.63 19.86
CA GLU A 247 7.83 14.19 18.97
C GLU A 247 8.37 13.52 17.71
N PHE A 248 9.48 14.01 17.16
CA PHE A 248 10.16 13.41 16.00
C PHE A 248 10.69 12.00 16.32
N GLU A 249 11.28 11.80 17.51
CA GLU A 249 11.75 10.48 17.94
C GLU A 249 10.59 9.52 18.26
N LYS A 250 9.49 10.01 18.84
CA LYS A 250 8.27 9.21 19.08
C LYS A 250 7.70 8.62 17.80
N GLU A 251 7.87 9.28 16.65
CA GLU A 251 7.39 8.78 15.37
C GLU A 251 7.92 7.39 15.01
N LYS A 252 9.11 7.02 15.48
CA LYS A 252 9.69 5.67 15.25
C LYS A 252 8.84 4.55 15.84
N SER A 253 8.11 4.84 16.93
CA SER A 253 7.26 3.89 17.64
C SER A 253 5.80 3.90 17.17
N LEU A 254 5.42 4.85 16.32
CA LEU A 254 4.06 5.00 15.82
C LEU A 254 3.85 4.25 14.50
N VAL A 255 2.58 4.16 14.09
CA VAL A 255 2.18 3.54 12.82
C VAL A 255 2.92 4.18 11.65
N GLY A 256 3.51 3.35 10.79
CA GLY A 256 4.34 3.80 9.67
C GLY A 256 5.84 3.92 10.00
N GLY A 257 6.24 3.77 11.26
CA GLY A 257 7.65 3.71 11.67
C GLY A 257 8.40 5.04 11.54
N SER A 258 9.72 4.97 11.43
CA SER A 258 10.59 6.15 11.31
C SER A 258 10.24 7.02 10.10
N LEU A 259 10.50 8.33 10.19
CA LEU A 259 10.36 9.28 9.07
C LEU A 259 11.47 9.12 8.00
N GLY A 260 12.47 8.28 8.28
CA GLY A 260 13.63 8.02 7.43
C GLY A 260 14.91 8.54 8.07
N ASP A 261 16.05 7.91 7.76
CA ASP A 261 17.33 8.23 8.39
C ASP A 261 17.82 9.65 8.06
N LYS A 262 17.46 10.15 6.87
CA LYS A 262 17.82 11.51 6.41
C LYS A 262 16.82 12.59 6.83
N ALA A 263 15.68 12.21 7.40
CA ALA A 263 14.59 13.15 7.65
C ALA A 263 14.99 14.30 8.60
N GLY A 264 15.87 14.05 9.57
CA GLY A 264 16.35 15.12 10.47
C GLY A 264 17.22 16.16 9.75
N GLU A 265 18.09 15.73 8.84
CA GLU A 265 18.94 16.60 8.03
C GLU A 265 18.12 17.36 6.99
N ASP A 266 17.20 16.67 6.32
CA ASP A 266 16.31 17.27 5.34
C ASP A 266 15.40 18.31 6.00
N LEU A 267 14.87 18.03 7.20
CA LEU A 267 14.08 19.00 7.96
C LEU A 267 14.88 20.29 8.21
N LYS A 268 16.14 20.15 8.65
CA LYS A 268 17.01 21.31 8.87
C LYS A 268 17.22 22.10 7.58
N LEU A 269 17.44 21.43 6.46
CA LEU A 269 17.59 22.07 5.16
C LEU A 269 16.33 22.84 4.77
N ARG A 270 15.13 22.25 4.90
CA ARG A 270 13.85 22.92 4.58
C ARG A 270 13.58 24.15 5.42
N ILE A 271 13.96 24.13 6.70
CA ILE A 271 13.83 25.27 7.59
C ILE A 271 14.81 26.40 7.22
N ILE A 272 16.01 26.07 6.73
CA ILE A 272 16.96 27.07 6.24
C ILE A 272 16.50 27.68 4.91
N GLU A 273 15.97 26.85 4.00
CA GLU A 273 15.43 27.28 2.70
C GLU A 273 14.14 28.12 2.82
N HIS A 274 13.44 28.04 3.95
CA HIS A 274 12.20 28.78 4.21
C HIS A 274 12.43 30.30 4.42
N VAL A 275 13.68 30.74 4.55
CA VAL A 275 14.08 32.14 4.82
C VAL A 275 14.21 32.96 3.55
#